data_AF-A0A8T5MSI8-F1
#
_entry.id   AF-A0A8T5MSI8-F1
#
_cell.length_a   1.000
_cell.length_b   1.000
_cell.length_c   1.000
_cell.angle_alpha   90.00
_cell.angle_beta   90.00
_cell.angle_gamma   90.00
#
_symmetry.space_group_name_H-M   'P 1'
#
loop_
_entity.id
_entity.type
_entity.pdbx_description
1 polymer ?
#
loop_
_entity_poly.entity_id
_entity_poly.type
_entity_poly.pdbx_seq_one_letter_code
_entity_poly.pdbx_strand_id
1 'polypeptide(L)'
;MKEIFQGIYNINQKIATLNSAPGTKPFNEILVTIDGKEYRQWDPNRSKASAAIAKGIKQFPIGEGCVILYLGIAHGFTASYFSDIIGPNGVIYGVEFSDRCFNELLSIVSSRRNIIPILADARKPEDFVEKVIEKVDVVYVDIAQPDATEVAIRNCKKFLKPRGYLMFTIKTQSVDVTQSVKLTVKLEIEKIAQAGFEIIDWKMLDPFEECHGFVLARLK
;
A
#
# COMPACT_ATOMS: atom_id res chain seq x y z
N MET A 1 13.06 19.31 9.22
CA MET A 1 12.49 17.96 9.03
C MET A 1 11.44 17.73 10.10
N LYS A 2 10.29 17.17 9.75
CA LYS A 2 9.22 16.85 10.72
C LYS A 2 8.70 15.45 10.44
N GLU A 3 8.59 14.60 11.46
CA GLU A 3 7.88 13.33 11.34
C GLU A 3 6.36 13.59 11.29
N ILE A 4 5.69 13.05 10.28
CA ILE A 4 4.25 13.26 10.02
C ILE A 4 3.42 12.00 10.32
N PHE A 5 4.03 10.82 10.16
CA PHE A 5 3.55 9.52 10.63
C PHE A 5 4.79 8.71 11.04
N GLN A 6 4.61 7.62 11.78
CA GLN A 6 5.74 6.77 12.20
C GLN A 6 6.60 6.36 10.99
N GLY A 7 7.89 6.72 11.01
CA GLY A 7 8.83 6.40 9.93
C GLY A 7 8.64 7.20 8.63
N ILE A 8 7.72 8.16 8.60
CA ILE A 8 7.43 9.02 7.44
C ILE A 8 7.66 10.48 7.81
N TYR A 9 8.47 11.16 6.99
CA TYR A 9 8.96 12.49 7.26
C TYR A 9 8.56 13.48 6.18
N ASN A 10 8.33 14.72 6.58
CA ASN A 10 8.29 15.87 5.69
C ASN A 10 9.66 16.59 5.74
N ILE A 11 10.36 16.59 4.61
CA ILE A 11 11.65 17.24 4.40
C ILE A 11 11.45 18.25 3.25
N ASN A 12 11.50 19.53 3.56
CA ASN A 12 11.33 20.62 2.59
C ASN A 12 10.07 20.45 1.72
N GLN A 13 8.92 20.17 2.36
CA GLN A 13 7.62 19.93 1.72
C GLN A 13 7.54 18.66 0.86
N LYS A 14 8.54 17.78 0.93
CA LYS A 14 8.54 16.47 0.27
C LYS A 14 8.37 15.36 1.31
N ILE A 15 7.56 14.36 0.97
CA ILE A 15 7.40 13.15 1.78
C ILE A 15 8.64 12.29 1.60
N ALA A 16 9.16 11.70 2.67
CA ALA A 16 10.34 10.87 2.65
C ALA A 16 10.30 9.75 3.71
N THR A 17 11.04 8.67 3.47
CA THR A 17 11.29 7.59 4.44
C THR A 17 12.78 7.46 4.70
N LEU A 18 13.15 6.90 5.85
CA LEU A 18 14.54 6.57 6.16
C LEU A 18 14.98 5.38 5.29
N ASN A 19 16.07 5.49 4.55
CA ASN A 19 16.53 4.40 3.69
C ASN A 19 17.07 3.24 4.54
N SER A 20 16.42 2.08 4.47
CA SER A 20 16.89 0.85 5.13
C SER A 20 18.03 0.14 4.38
N ALA A 21 18.33 0.55 3.15
CA ALA A 21 19.48 0.06 2.37
C ALA A 21 20.32 1.26 1.85
N PRO A 22 21.13 1.91 2.70
CA PRO A 22 21.87 3.11 2.34
C PRO A 22 22.72 2.96 1.08
N GLY A 23 22.73 3.99 0.23
CA GLY A 23 23.43 4.02 -1.05
C GLY A 23 22.68 3.33 -2.20
N THR A 24 21.55 2.67 -1.93
CA THR A 24 20.69 2.09 -2.97
C THR A 24 19.53 3.03 -3.32
N LYS A 25 19.27 3.18 -4.63
CA LYS A 25 18.17 3.96 -5.21
C LYS A 25 17.43 3.13 -6.27
N PRO A 26 16.68 2.09 -5.87
CA PRO A 26 16.11 1.12 -6.80
C PRO A 26 15.26 1.74 -7.92
N PHE A 27 14.72 2.95 -7.71
CA PHE A 27 13.83 3.62 -8.65
C PHE A 27 14.33 5.01 -9.05
N ASN A 28 15.63 5.27 -8.89
CA ASN A 28 16.29 6.54 -9.15
C ASN A 28 15.62 7.74 -8.47
N GLU A 29 15.05 7.50 -7.28
CA GLU A 29 14.52 8.53 -6.40
C GLU A 29 15.61 9.45 -5.83
N ILE A 30 15.20 10.62 -5.35
CA ILE A 30 16.10 11.60 -4.75
C ILE A 30 16.45 11.15 -3.33
N LEU A 31 17.75 11.10 -3.03
CA LEU A 31 18.29 10.84 -1.71
C LEU A 31 18.69 12.16 -1.05
N VAL A 32 18.36 12.29 0.23
CA VAL A 32 18.76 13.45 1.05
C VAL A 32 19.44 12.93 2.30
N THR A 33 20.66 13.38 2.58
CA THR A 33 21.37 13.04 3.81
C THR A 33 21.19 14.15 4.84
N ILE A 34 20.72 13.80 6.03
CA ILE A 34 20.58 14.70 7.18
C ILE A 34 21.16 13.98 8.39
N ASP A 35 22.10 14.61 9.09
CA ASP A 35 22.75 14.07 10.29
C ASP A 35 23.30 12.64 10.10
N GLY A 36 23.89 12.36 8.93
CA GLY A 36 24.46 11.06 8.59
C GLY A 36 23.44 9.96 8.26
N LYS A 37 22.14 10.28 8.25
CA LYS A 37 21.07 9.36 7.84
C LYS A 37 20.58 9.70 6.44
N GLU A 38 20.40 8.67 5.61
CA GLU A 38 19.93 8.81 4.23
C GLU A 38 18.41 8.64 4.16
N TYR A 39 17.73 9.61 3.55
CA TYR A 39 16.29 9.62 3.37
C TYR A 39 15.94 9.55 1.88
N ARG A 40 14.92 8.77 1.53
CA ARG A 40 14.39 8.61 0.17
C ARG A 40 13.16 9.46 0.00
N GLN A 41 13.15 10.37 -0.98
CA GLN A 41 11.94 11.12 -1.33
C GLN A 41 10.91 10.19 -1.96
N TRP A 42 9.68 10.25 -1.45
CA TRP A 42 8.58 9.39 -1.87
C TRP A 42 7.56 10.18 -2.69
N ASP A 43 7.67 10.08 -4.02
CA ASP A 43 6.87 10.85 -4.97
C ASP A 43 5.37 10.49 -4.96
N PRO A 44 4.47 11.44 -4.65
CA PRO A 44 3.02 11.26 -4.74
C PRO A 44 2.51 10.86 -6.13
N ASN A 45 3.17 11.27 -7.22
CA ASN A 45 2.75 10.94 -8.60
C ASN A 45 3.09 9.50 -9.01
N ARG A 46 3.82 8.77 -8.16
CA ARG A 46 4.25 7.38 -8.44
C ARG A 46 3.72 6.38 -7.42
N SER A 47 3.08 6.86 -6.35
CA SER A 47 2.58 6.02 -5.27
C SER A 47 1.29 6.57 -4.71
N LYS A 48 0.21 5.80 -4.85
CA LYS A 48 -1.11 6.13 -4.34
C LYS A 48 -1.15 6.32 -2.81
N ALA A 49 -0.28 5.61 -2.07
CA ALA A 49 -0.14 5.81 -0.63
C ALA A 49 0.54 7.14 -0.29
N SER A 50 1.59 7.54 -1.02
CA SER A 50 2.19 8.88 -0.88
C SER A 50 1.22 9.97 -1.31
N ALA A 51 0.44 9.76 -2.37
CA ALA A 51 -0.64 10.65 -2.78
C ALA A 51 -1.68 10.82 -1.67
N ALA A 52 -2.12 9.74 -1.00
CA ALA A 52 -3.05 9.83 0.13
C ALA A 52 -2.49 10.69 1.28
N ILE A 53 -1.20 10.55 1.59
CA ILE A 53 -0.50 11.39 2.58
C ILE A 53 -0.50 12.86 2.13
N ALA A 54 -0.13 13.13 0.87
CA ALA A 54 -0.13 14.49 0.31
C ALA A 54 -1.53 15.12 0.26
N LYS A 55 -2.58 14.30 0.11
CA LYS A 55 -3.99 14.71 0.18
C LYS A 55 -4.53 14.81 1.63
N GLY A 56 -3.68 14.62 2.63
CA GLY A 56 -4.01 14.83 4.04
C GLY A 56 -4.89 13.74 4.64
N ILE A 57 -4.58 12.46 4.34
CA ILE A 57 -5.13 11.34 5.12
C ILE A 57 -4.82 11.56 6.62
N LYS A 58 -5.77 11.30 7.50
CA LYS A 58 -5.62 11.61 8.94
C LYS A 58 -4.84 10.55 9.72
N GLN A 59 -4.82 9.33 9.21
CA GLN A 59 -4.14 8.20 9.84
C GLN A 59 -3.40 7.39 8.78
N PHE A 60 -2.26 6.83 9.16
CA PHE A 60 -1.47 5.92 8.33
C PHE A 60 -1.03 4.73 9.20
N PRO A 61 -1.73 3.58 9.17
CA PRO A 61 -1.52 2.48 10.12
C PRO A 61 -0.35 1.55 9.73
N ILE A 62 0.70 2.09 9.11
CA ILE A 62 1.92 1.36 8.80
C ILE A 62 3.05 1.99 9.61
N GLY A 63 3.72 1.16 10.40
CA GLY A 63 4.78 1.57 11.32
C GLY A 63 5.75 0.42 11.58
N GLU A 64 6.72 0.65 12.45
CA GLU A 64 7.77 -0.33 12.78
C GLU A 64 7.16 -1.66 13.25
N GLY A 65 7.66 -2.78 12.72
CA GLY A 65 7.20 -4.13 13.05
C GLY A 65 5.87 -4.56 12.42
N CYS A 66 5.23 -3.70 11.64
CA CYS A 66 3.93 -4.01 11.02
C CYS A 66 4.04 -5.15 10.01
N VAL A 67 3.05 -6.06 10.03
CA VAL A 67 2.89 -7.12 9.04
C VAL A 67 1.84 -6.72 8.01
N ILE A 68 2.20 -6.71 6.73
CA ILE A 68 1.39 -6.18 5.63
C ILE A 68 1.13 -7.28 4.60
N LEU A 69 -0.14 -7.46 4.21
CA LEU A 69 -0.48 -8.15 2.96
C LEU A 69 -0.67 -7.09 1.86
N TYR A 70 0.20 -7.08 0.87
CA TYR A 70 0.12 -6.17 -0.28
C TYR A 70 -0.43 -6.92 -1.49
N LEU A 71 -1.65 -6.61 -1.91
CA LEU A 71 -2.27 -7.15 -3.13
C LEU A 71 -2.01 -6.19 -4.31
N GLY A 72 -1.35 -6.68 -5.36
CA GLY A 72 -0.94 -5.85 -6.50
C GLY A 72 0.38 -5.12 -6.25
N ILE A 73 1.38 -5.84 -5.73
CA ILE A 73 2.68 -5.23 -5.38
C ILE A 73 3.48 -4.73 -6.60
N ALA A 74 3.15 -5.23 -7.80
CA ALA A 74 3.82 -4.88 -9.06
C ALA A 74 5.35 -5.04 -8.95
N HIS A 75 6.10 -4.07 -9.46
CA HIS A 75 7.56 -4.04 -9.42
C HIS A 75 8.13 -3.55 -8.05
N GLY A 76 7.27 -3.28 -7.06
CA GLY A 76 7.72 -2.99 -5.69
C GLY A 76 8.06 -1.54 -5.36
N PHE A 77 7.66 -0.54 -6.17
CA PHE A 77 7.94 0.88 -5.89
C PHE A 77 7.44 1.27 -4.49
N THR A 78 6.13 1.22 -4.25
CA THR A 78 5.52 1.57 -2.96
C THR A 78 5.98 0.63 -1.84
N ALA A 79 6.08 -0.68 -2.12
CA ALA A 79 6.52 -1.66 -1.13
C ALA A 79 7.94 -1.40 -0.60
N SER A 80 8.84 -0.84 -1.42
CA SER A 80 10.17 -0.46 -0.96
C SER A 80 10.15 0.64 0.10
N TYR A 81 9.16 1.54 0.10
CA TYR A 81 8.98 2.57 1.13
C TYR A 81 8.27 1.99 2.35
N PHE A 82 7.31 1.07 2.18
CA PHE A 82 6.75 0.33 3.31
C PHE A 82 7.83 -0.48 4.04
N SER A 83 8.73 -1.12 3.29
CA SER A 83 9.88 -1.86 3.82
C SER A 83 10.80 -0.98 4.68
N ASP A 84 11.03 0.27 4.26
CA ASP A 84 11.75 1.28 5.07
C ASP A 84 11.01 1.59 6.39
N ILE A 85 9.69 1.77 6.34
CA ILE A 85 8.87 2.19 7.48
C ILE A 85 8.74 1.08 8.53
N ILE A 86 8.48 -0.16 8.09
CA ILE A 86 8.26 -1.28 9.01
C ILE A 86 9.56 -1.85 9.58
N GLY A 87 10.70 -1.57 8.94
CA GLY A 87 12.00 -2.02 9.37
C GLY A 87 12.19 -3.55 9.33
N PRO A 88 13.28 -4.07 9.92
CA PRO A 88 13.65 -5.48 9.84
C PRO A 88 12.72 -6.42 10.61
N ASN A 89 11.93 -5.88 11.55
CA ASN A 89 11.00 -6.65 12.37
C ASN A 89 9.60 -6.78 11.74
N GLY A 90 9.30 -6.00 10.70
CA GLY A 90 8.06 -6.10 9.94
C GLY A 90 8.19 -7.01 8.72
N VAL A 91 7.07 -7.36 8.10
CA VAL A 91 7.03 -8.23 6.91
C VAL A 91 6.00 -7.71 5.91
N ILE A 92 6.35 -7.73 4.62
CA ILE A 92 5.42 -7.49 3.51
C ILE A 92 5.24 -8.78 2.73
N TYR A 93 4.05 -9.36 2.77
CA TYR A 93 3.64 -10.41 1.85
C TYR A 93 3.11 -9.76 0.57
N GLY A 94 3.92 -9.77 -0.48
CA GLY A 94 3.62 -9.08 -1.74
C GLY A 94 3.04 -10.02 -2.80
N VAL A 95 1.75 -9.92 -3.08
CA VAL A 95 1.06 -10.72 -4.08
C VAL A 95 1.05 -10.01 -5.43
N GLU A 96 1.60 -10.68 -6.45
CA GLU A 96 1.62 -10.24 -7.84
C GLU A 96 1.25 -11.42 -8.75
N PHE A 97 0.49 -11.18 -9.82
CA PHE A 97 0.06 -12.23 -10.74
C PHE A 97 0.87 -12.23 -12.05
N SER A 98 1.46 -11.09 -12.41
CA SER A 98 2.23 -10.90 -13.64
C SER A 98 3.67 -11.35 -13.46
N ASP A 99 4.10 -12.36 -14.21
CA ASP A 99 5.48 -12.85 -14.23
C ASP A 99 6.49 -11.73 -14.52
N ARG A 100 6.13 -10.79 -15.40
CA ARG A 100 7.00 -9.66 -15.74
C ARG A 100 7.24 -8.77 -14.51
N CYS A 101 6.16 -8.29 -13.89
CA CYS A 101 6.27 -7.42 -12.72
C CYS A 101 6.94 -8.16 -11.56
N PHE A 102 6.64 -9.45 -11.40
CA PHE A 102 7.25 -10.31 -10.39
C PHE A 102 8.77 -10.42 -10.57
N ASN A 103 9.25 -10.63 -11.80
CA ASN A 103 10.70 -10.65 -12.06
C ASN A 103 11.38 -9.31 -11.75
N GLU A 104 10.72 -8.19 -12.06
CA GLU A 104 11.22 -6.86 -11.69
C GLU A 104 11.27 -6.69 -10.15
N LEU A 105 10.25 -7.18 -9.43
CA LEU A 105 10.19 -7.16 -7.95
C LEU A 105 11.35 -7.94 -7.29
N LEU A 106 11.80 -9.05 -7.87
CA LEU A 106 12.90 -9.86 -7.31
C LEU A 106 14.19 -9.04 -7.14
N SER A 107 14.43 -8.06 -8.00
CA SER A 107 15.57 -7.15 -7.87
C SER A 107 15.53 -6.33 -6.57
N ILE A 108 14.32 -5.95 -6.12
CA ILE A 108 14.11 -5.19 -4.90
C ILE A 108 14.28 -6.08 -3.67
N VAL A 109 13.70 -7.28 -3.71
CA VAL A 109 13.75 -8.27 -2.62
C VAL A 109 15.19 -8.67 -2.26
N SER A 110 16.11 -8.62 -3.22
CA SER A 110 17.54 -8.91 -2.97
C SER A 110 18.16 -7.97 -1.92
N SER A 111 17.72 -6.71 -1.86
CA SER A 111 18.20 -5.69 -0.93
C SER A 111 17.30 -5.51 0.29
N ARG A 112 16.08 -6.08 0.27
CA ARG A 112 15.02 -5.85 1.26
C ARG A 112 14.42 -7.18 1.70
N ARG A 113 15.08 -7.82 2.68
CA ARG A 113 14.73 -9.14 3.19
C ARG A 113 13.35 -9.22 3.85
N ASN A 114 12.77 -8.09 4.26
CA ASN A 114 11.43 -8.01 4.84
C ASN A 114 10.29 -8.00 3.80
N ILE A 115 10.60 -8.20 2.51
CA ILE A 115 9.60 -8.39 1.45
C ILE A 115 9.60 -9.86 1.03
N ILE A 116 8.46 -10.53 1.18
CA ILE A 116 8.22 -11.91 0.77
C ILE A 116 7.37 -11.87 -0.51
N PRO A 117 7.96 -12.06 -1.70
CA PRO A 117 7.23 -12.02 -2.96
C PRO A 117 6.44 -13.31 -3.17
N ILE A 118 5.18 -13.18 -3.58
CA ILE A 118 4.24 -14.27 -3.83
C ILE A 118 3.66 -14.12 -5.25
N LEU A 119 4.05 -15.01 -6.15
CA LEU A 119 3.43 -15.12 -7.47
C LEU A 119 2.10 -15.87 -7.33
N ALA A 120 0.98 -15.14 -7.34
CA ALA A 120 -0.38 -15.69 -7.19
C ALA A 120 -1.46 -14.67 -7.63
N ASP A 121 -2.68 -15.17 -7.86
CA ASP A 121 -3.85 -14.33 -8.14
C ASP A 121 -4.53 -13.91 -6.82
N ALA A 122 -4.62 -12.61 -6.55
CA ALA A 122 -5.27 -12.07 -5.36
C ALA A 122 -6.75 -12.47 -5.22
N ARG A 123 -7.43 -12.85 -6.32
CA ARG A 123 -8.82 -13.33 -6.32
C ARG A 123 -8.98 -14.70 -5.66
N LYS A 124 -7.88 -15.46 -5.54
CA LYS A 124 -7.82 -16.82 -5.00
C LYS A 124 -6.89 -16.87 -3.79
N PRO A 125 -7.29 -16.29 -2.64
CA PRO A 125 -6.47 -16.30 -1.43
C PRO A 125 -6.11 -17.71 -0.93
N GLU A 126 -6.85 -18.73 -1.35
CA GLU A 126 -6.56 -20.13 -1.08
C GLU A 126 -5.25 -20.59 -1.74
N ASP A 127 -4.85 -20.02 -2.86
CA ASP A 127 -3.65 -20.40 -3.62
C ASP A 127 -2.34 -19.96 -2.92
N PHE A 128 -2.43 -19.04 -1.97
CA PHE A 128 -1.27 -18.51 -1.24
C PHE A 128 -1.45 -18.46 0.27
N VAL A 129 -2.51 -19.07 0.81
CA VAL A 129 -2.77 -19.08 2.26
C VAL A 129 -1.59 -19.66 3.04
N GLU A 130 -0.95 -20.72 2.54
CA GLU A 130 0.18 -21.38 3.18
C GLU A 130 1.47 -20.55 3.14
N LYS A 131 1.52 -19.54 2.27
CA LYS A 131 2.68 -18.62 2.14
C LYS A 131 2.60 -17.45 3.11
N VAL A 132 1.41 -17.14 3.63
CA VAL A 132 1.18 -16.08 4.62
C VAL A 132 1.10 -16.72 6.00
N ILE A 133 2.21 -16.65 6.74
CA ILE A 133 2.44 -17.48 7.94
C ILE A 133 1.62 -16.98 9.14
N GLU A 134 1.28 -15.68 9.17
CA GLU A 134 0.56 -15.06 10.28
C GLU A 134 -0.57 -14.13 9.80
N LYS A 135 -1.49 -13.81 10.71
CA LYS A 135 -2.47 -12.74 10.46
C LYS A 135 -1.73 -11.41 10.30
N VAL A 136 -2.20 -10.55 9.41
CA VAL A 136 -1.56 -9.27 9.09
C VAL A 136 -2.24 -8.10 9.81
N ASP A 137 -1.49 -7.05 10.09
CA ASP A 137 -1.99 -5.81 10.70
C ASP A 137 -2.69 -4.92 9.67
N VAL A 138 -2.17 -4.93 8.43
CA VAL A 138 -2.67 -4.13 7.31
C VAL A 138 -2.83 -4.99 6.07
N VAL A 139 -3.96 -4.86 5.38
CA VAL A 139 -4.08 -5.26 3.97
C VAL A 139 -4.03 -4.00 3.13
N TYR A 140 -3.02 -3.88 2.27
CA TYR A 140 -2.91 -2.83 1.28
C TYR A 140 -3.29 -3.39 -0.10
N VAL A 141 -4.23 -2.73 -0.79
CA VAL A 141 -4.77 -3.22 -2.06
C VAL A 141 -4.63 -2.14 -3.14
N ASP A 142 -3.86 -2.45 -4.18
CA ASP A 142 -3.68 -1.62 -5.38
C ASP A 142 -3.74 -2.49 -6.63
N ILE A 143 -4.94 -3.00 -6.91
CA ILE A 143 -5.25 -3.82 -8.09
C ILE A 143 -6.25 -3.09 -8.99
N ALA A 144 -6.06 -3.21 -10.31
CA ALA A 144 -6.94 -2.63 -11.31
C ALA A 144 -7.93 -3.68 -11.85
N GLN A 145 -8.90 -4.06 -11.01
CA GLN A 145 -9.93 -5.06 -11.36
C GLN A 145 -11.34 -4.52 -11.08
N PRO A 146 -12.37 -4.92 -11.85
CA PRO A 146 -13.76 -4.51 -11.59
C PRO A 146 -14.30 -4.97 -10.23
N ASP A 147 -13.87 -6.14 -9.78
CA ASP A 147 -14.24 -6.81 -8.52
C ASP A 147 -13.23 -6.56 -7.37
N ALA A 148 -12.42 -5.49 -7.48
CA ALA A 148 -11.33 -5.23 -6.54
C ALA A 148 -11.80 -5.10 -5.08
N THR A 149 -13.00 -4.58 -4.85
CA THR A 149 -13.58 -4.44 -3.50
C THR A 149 -13.92 -5.79 -2.89
N GLU A 150 -14.53 -6.69 -3.67
CA GLU A 150 -14.87 -8.04 -3.26
C GLU A 150 -13.59 -8.86 -2.98
N VAL A 151 -12.56 -8.68 -3.81
CA VAL A 151 -11.22 -9.26 -3.61
C VAL A 151 -10.59 -8.76 -2.31
N ALA A 152 -10.62 -7.44 -2.07
CA ALA A 152 -10.10 -6.84 -0.84
C ALA A 152 -10.79 -7.41 0.40
N ILE A 153 -12.14 -7.44 0.41
CA ILE A 153 -12.93 -7.96 1.53
C ILE A 153 -12.61 -9.44 1.78
N ARG A 154 -12.53 -10.26 0.73
CA ARG A 154 -12.23 -11.70 0.85
C ARG A 154 -10.86 -11.93 1.48
N ASN A 155 -9.84 -11.19 1.02
CA ASN A 155 -8.49 -11.27 1.58
C ASN A 155 -8.44 -10.78 3.02
N CYS A 156 -9.13 -9.69 3.36
CA CYS A 156 -9.19 -9.22 4.75
C CYS A 156 -9.83 -10.25 5.68
N LYS A 157 -10.96 -10.85 5.29
CA LYS A 157 -11.60 -11.93 6.08
C LYS A 157 -10.66 -13.11 6.32
N LYS A 158 -9.80 -13.42 5.34
CA LYS A 158 -8.84 -14.53 5.43
C LYS A 158 -7.61 -14.18 6.27
N PHE A 159 -7.02 -12.99 6.11
CA PHE A 159 -5.67 -12.68 6.61
C PHE A 159 -5.60 -11.55 7.64
N LEU A 160 -6.54 -10.61 7.66
CA LEU A 160 -6.47 -9.44 8.53
C LEU A 160 -6.74 -9.84 9.99
N LYS A 161 -5.98 -9.25 10.93
CA LYS A 161 -6.28 -9.34 12.37
C LYS A 161 -7.59 -8.64 12.71
N PRO A 162 -8.31 -9.04 13.77
CA PRO A 162 -9.38 -8.21 14.35
C PRO A 162 -8.84 -6.80 14.65
N ARG A 163 -9.62 -5.75 14.34
CA ARG A 163 -9.18 -4.34 14.44
C ARG A 163 -7.99 -3.95 13.55
N GLY A 164 -7.56 -4.82 12.63
CA GLY A 164 -6.60 -4.50 11.60
C GLY A 164 -7.17 -3.54 10.55
N TYR A 165 -6.30 -3.00 9.70
CA TYR A 165 -6.65 -1.96 8.74
C TYR A 165 -6.66 -2.45 7.29
N LEU A 166 -7.62 -1.96 6.52
CA LEU A 166 -7.65 -2.03 5.07
C LEU A 166 -7.27 -0.66 4.50
N MET A 167 -6.22 -0.64 3.68
CA MET A 167 -5.83 0.50 2.85
C MET A 167 -6.08 0.14 1.40
N PHE A 168 -7.06 0.77 0.76
CA PHE A 168 -7.53 0.35 -0.55
C PHE A 168 -7.60 1.51 -1.54
N THR A 169 -7.01 1.30 -2.73
CA THR A 169 -7.12 2.24 -3.84
C THR A 169 -8.20 1.79 -4.81
N ILE A 170 -9.21 2.62 -5.01
CA ILE A 170 -10.31 2.39 -5.95
C ILE A 170 -9.98 3.12 -7.25
N LYS A 171 -9.73 2.37 -8.32
CA LYS A 171 -9.62 2.91 -9.68
C LYS A 171 -11.00 2.92 -10.33
N THR A 172 -11.63 4.09 -10.42
CA THR A 172 -13.04 4.16 -10.84
C THR A 172 -13.26 3.69 -12.28
N GLN A 173 -12.29 3.94 -13.17
CA GLN A 173 -12.33 3.49 -14.56
C GLN A 173 -12.29 1.97 -14.73
N SER A 174 -11.79 1.22 -13.74
CA SER A 174 -11.84 -0.24 -13.76
C SER A 174 -13.19 -0.79 -13.29
N VAL A 175 -14.00 0.02 -12.61
CA VAL A 175 -15.31 -0.37 -12.08
C VAL A 175 -16.42 0.03 -13.06
N ASP A 176 -16.52 1.32 -13.38
CA ASP A 176 -17.52 1.86 -14.31
C ASP A 176 -17.00 3.15 -14.95
N VAL A 177 -16.89 3.14 -16.29
CA VAL A 177 -16.40 4.29 -17.08
C VAL A 177 -17.47 5.36 -17.34
N THR A 178 -18.74 5.06 -17.10
CA THR A 178 -19.89 5.94 -17.37
C THR A 178 -20.31 6.74 -16.15
N GLN A 179 -19.97 6.25 -14.96
CA GLN A 179 -20.31 6.90 -13.69
C GLN A 179 -19.33 8.00 -13.30
N SER A 180 -19.82 8.96 -12.51
CA SER A 180 -18.93 9.97 -11.91
C SER A 180 -17.98 9.31 -10.92
N VAL A 181 -16.70 9.70 -10.97
CA VAL A 181 -15.62 9.18 -10.11
C VAL A 181 -16.01 9.19 -8.63
N LYS A 182 -16.58 10.31 -8.14
CA LYS A 182 -16.97 10.46 -6.74
C LYS A 182 -18.12 9.53 -6.33
N LEU A 183 -19.05 9.24 -7.24
CA LEU A 183 -20.15 8.31 -6.98
C LEU A 183 -19.63 6.87 -6.89
N THR A 184 -18.80 6.45 -7.84
CA THR A 184 -18.19 5.11 -7.84
C THR A 184 -17.42 4.86 -6.54
N VAL A 185 -16.57 5.81 -6.11
CA VAL A 185 -15.84 5.69 -4.84
C VAL A 185 -16.79 5.54 -3.64
N LYS A 186 -17.89 6.29 -3.60
CA LYS A 186 -18.87 6.18 -2.50
C LYS A 186 -19.56 4.81 -2.46
N LEU A 187 -19.97 4.29 -3.61
CA LEU A 187 -20.62 2.98 -3.70
C LEU A 187 -19.68 1.86 -3.25
N GLU A 188 -18.40 1.92 -3.63
CA GLU A 188 -17.41 0.94 -3.18
C GLU A 188 -17.11 1.07 -1.66
N ILE A 189 -17.09 2.29 -1.12
CA ILE A 189 -17.01 2.52 0.35
C ILE A 189 -18.21 1.91 1.08
N GLU A 190 -19.41 2.04 0.53
CA GLU A 190 -20.63 1.46 1.12
C GLU A 190 -20.56 -0.07 1.18
N LYS A 191 -20.06 -0.73 0.12
CA LYS A 191 -19.81 -2.18 0.12
C LYS A 191 -18.83 -2.58 1.23
N ILE A 192 -17.74 -1.83 1.41
CA ILE A 192 -16.74 -2.06 2.46
C ILE A 192 -17.37 -1.92 3.85
N ALA A 193 -18.18 -0.88 4.08
CA ALA A 193 -18.89 -0.68 5.34
C ALA A 193 -19.88 -1.83 5.64
N GLN A 194 -20.66 -2.25 4.63
CA GLN A 194 -21.60 -3.38 4.75
C GLN A 194 -20.89 -4.72 5.04
N ALA A 195 -19.64 -4.87 4.60
CA ALA A 195 -18.81 -6.04 4.86
C ALA A 195 -18.21 -6.10 6.27
N GLY A 196 -18.55 -5.16 7.16
CA GLY A 196 -18.13 -5.16 8.56
C GLY A 196 -16.94 -4.26 8.88
N PHE A 197 -16.61 -3.31 8.01
CA PHE A 197 -15.55 -2.35 8.26
C PHE A 197 -16.11 -1.02 8.77
N GLU A 198 -15.33 -0.35 9.60
CA GLU A 198 -15.48 1.06 9.96
C GLU A 198 -14.64 1.91 9.00
N ILE A 199 -15.25 2.88 8.31
CA ILE A 199 -14.54 3.78 7.41
C ILE A 199 -13.91 4.90 8.23
N ILE A 200 -12.58 4.97 8.23
CA ILE A 200 -11.81 5.92 9.05
C ILE A 200 -11.59 7.23 8.31
N ASP A 201 -11.15 7.15 7.05
CA ASP A 201 -10.92 8.31 6.18
C ASP A 201 -10.91 7.86 4.72
N TRP A 202 -11.14 8.79 3.79
CA TRP A 202 -10.98 8.55 2.36
C TRP A 202 -10.62 9.84 1.63
N LYS A 203 -9.88 9.72 0.53
CA LYS A 203 -9.42 10.84 -0.29
C LYS A 203 -9.61 10.56 -1.77
N MET A 204 -9.93 11.59 -2.54
CA MET A 204 -9.64 11.62 -3.97
C MET A 204 -8.15 11.89 -4.16
N LEU A 205 -7.49 11.16 -5.07
CA LEU A 205 -6.04 11.29 -5.28
C LEU A 205 -5.63 12.30 -6.36
N ASP A 206 -6.59 12.84 -7.11
CA ASP A 206 -6.38 13.98 -8.01
C ASP A 206 -5.68 15.15 -7.28
N PRO A 207 -4.66 15.81 -7.89
CA PRO A 207 -4.19 15.65 -9.27
C PRO A 207 -3.06 14.62 -9.45
N PHE A 208 -2.66 13.89 -8.41
CA PHE A 208 -1.52 12.96 -8.49
C PHE A 208 -1.88 11.69 -9.26
N GLU A 209 -3.09 11.18 -9.03
CA GLU A 209 -3.62 9.97 -9.66
C GLU A 209 -5.08 10.22 -10.03
N GLU A 210 -5.32 10.60 -11.28
CA GLU A 210 -6.67 10.90 -11.79
C GLU A 210 -7.57 9.65 -11.71
N CYS A 211 -8.88 9.86 -11.49
CA CYS A 211 -9.87 8.78 -11.37
C CYS A 211 -9.58 7.74 -10.26
N HIS A 212 -8.79 8.10 -9.24
CA HIS A 212 -8.52 7.24 -8.09
C HIS A 212 -9.08 7.81 -6.78
N GLY A 213 -9.69 6.92 -5.99
CA GLY A 213 -9.99 7.12 -4.58
C GLY A 213 -9.05 6.27 -3.71
N PHE A 214 -8.75 6.75 -2.51
CA PHE A 214 -8.04 6.02 -1.47
C PHE A 214 -8.93 5.92 -0.24
N VAL A 215 -9.09 4.72 0.30
CA VAL A 215 -9.93 4.44 1.48
C VAL A 215 -9.08 3.81 2.56
N LEU A 216 -9.21 4.33 3.77
CA LEU A 216 -8.73 3.72 4.99
C LEU A 216 -9.92 3.22 5.81
N ALA A 217 -9.94 1.93 6.09
CA ALA A 217 -10.99 1.29 6.88
C ALA A 217 -10.38 0.37 7.95
N ARG A 218 -11.15 0.08 9.00
CA ARG A 218 -10.76 -0.81 10.09
C ARG A 218 -11.76 -1.94 10.22
N LEU A 219 -11.30 -3.18 10.32
CA LEU A 219 -12.17 -4.33 10.56
C LEU A 219 -12.74 -4.27 11.98
N LYS A 220 -14.06 -4.39 12.14
CA LYS A 220 -14.73 -4.36 13.45
C LYS A 220 -14.38 -5.57 14.32
#